data_AF-A0A2Z3UQ79-F1
#
_entry.id   AF-A0A2Z3UQ79-F1
#
_cell.length_a   1.000
_cell.length_b   1.000
_cell.length_c   1.000
_cell.angle_alpha   90.00
_cell.angle_beta   90.00
_cell.angle_gamma   90.00
#
_symmetry.space_group_name_H-M   'P 1'
#
loop_
_entity.id
_entity.type
_entity.pdbx_description
1 polymer ?
#
loop_
_entity_poly.entity_id
_entity_poly.type
_entity_poly.pdbx_seq_one_letter_code
_entity_poly.pdbx_strand_id
1 'polypeptide(L)'
;MSRPREAMQSAMVAAQAIGQGGDVRQVIGQAVGQIAGQVAGEKGFSLNTSDFMAARDQGVSLATAIEARSASLNEAGEIINRSFTGKGPNGEPVHVISPVVIPKDTTARIVLPLVGLAVLGLVGLVATGLPDGARVLFGPHYWVVLLLAAAFLWWRRSVVMVPEGCKALITKFGKLVQIAEPGRVTLFNPWKRVSYIVNTTREYPFNAPIREAPTQQGVKASVDLFLQFRIEDPAEFIFVLGSVGGFQAKLQNAISEVTRSLIYAQRAEEIYDLVGESTMGMLDNLNQQFLPAVRLTDVNITHAEPTSQEYRMDLAAPEMIRVAKEAYTYEYELQLRKEQNEGDLIKELAGLQEQLSAIHAEIAGHQARMDTALERASHQAKAQGGQRLVEAESTAKANAALLEAQALDIRALSAAEAPEILDYRFEQDLLDKLESVASHMPRLVQIGETTDIDLLALAKQMVGSHEKQLFSDTDMAAIRDRITQIGRRVEGREAEITALLHPASETVVPAAQEKA
;
A
#
# COMPACT_ATOMS: atom_id res chain seq x y z
N MET A 1 35.94 -12.57 -12.51
CA MET A 1 34.70 -11.90 -12.96
C MET A 1 33.83 -12.86 -13.79
N SER A 2 33.41 -14.01 -13.23
CA SER A 2 32.65 -15.06 -13.94
C SER A 2 31.19 -15.23 -13.47
N ARG A 3 30.81 -14.59 -12.36
CA ARG A 3 29.49 -14.73 -11.71
C ARG A 3 28.25 -14.33 -12.55
N PRO A 4 28.27 -13.37 -13.48
CA PRO A 4 27.04 -13.00 -14.20
C PRO A 4 26.64 -14.01 -15.29
N ARG A 5 27.55 -14.87 -15.76
CA ARG A 5 27.24 -15.84 -16.83
C ARG A 5 26.57 -17.11 -16.30
N GLU A 6 26.94 -17.57 -15.11
CA GLU A 6 26.36 -18.76 -14.47
C GLU A 6 24.94 -18.52 -13.96
N ALA A 7 24.65 -17.32 -13.46
CA ALA A 7 23.30 -16.89 -13.08
C ALA A 7 22.34 -16.83 -14.29
N MET A 8 22.85 -16.44 -15.46
CA MET A 8 22.05 -16.38 -16.69
C MET A 8 21.73 -17.78 -17.23
N GLN A 9 22.69 -18.71 -17.16
CA GLN A 9 22.50 -20.09 -17.62
C GLN A 9 21.51 -20.86 -16.75
N SER A 10 21.60 -20.71 -15.42
CA SER A 10 20.63 -21.33 -14.49
C SER A 10 19.21 -20.76 -14.65
N ALA A 11 19.09 -19.46 -14.90
CA ALA A 11 17.80 -18.84 -15.19
C ALA A 11 17.18 -19.33 -16.52
N MET A 12 18.00 -19.54 -17.57
CA MET A 12 17.52 -20.12 -18.84
C MET A 12 17.05 -21.56 -18.66
N VAL A 13 17.78 -22.39 -17.91
CA VAL A 13 17.39 -23.78 -17.66
C VAL A 13 16.10 -23.87 -16.85
N ALA A 14 15.93 -23.01 -15.84
CA ALA A 14 14.69 -22.92 -15.08
C ALA A 14 13.50 -22.46 -15.94
N ALA A 15 13.71 -21.45 -16.80
CA ALA A 15 12.67 -20.96 -17.71
C ALA A 15 12.25 -22.02 -18.75
N GLN A 16 13.21 -22.80 -19.26
CA GLN A 16 12.96 -23.85 -20.24
C GLN A 16 12.23 -25.06 -19.64
N ALA A 17 12.47 -25.38 -18.36
CA ALA A 17 11.74 -26.42 -17.62
C ALA A 17 10.30 -26.00 -17.29
N ILE A 18 10.06 -24.73 -16.96
CA ILE A 18 8.72 -24.17 -16.72
C ILE A 18 7.91 -24.14 -18.03
N GLY A 19 8.55 -23.83 -19.17
CA GLY A 19 7.92 -23.85 -20.49
C GLY A 19 7.49 -25.24 -20.97
N GLN A 20 7.99 -26.32 -20.36
CA GLN A 20 7.64 -27.70 -20.68
C GLN A 20 6.54 -28.29 -19.76
N GLY A 21 5.86 -27.45 -18.96
CA GLY A 21 4.76 -27.87 -18.10
C GLY A 21 5.18 -28.56 -16.80
N GLY A 22 6.45 -28.42 -16.40
CA GLY A 22 6.93 -28.90 -15.10
C GLY A 22 6.42 -28.03 -13.95
N ASP A 23 6.01 -28.67 -12.86
CA ASP A 23 5.51 -27.98 -11.65
C ASP A 23 6.61 -27.06 -11.10
N VAL A 24 6.29 -25.76 -11.03
CA VAL A 24 7.22 -24.68 -10.65
C VAL A 24 7.86 -24.95 -9.29
N ARG A 25 7.15 -25.65 -8.39
CA ARG A 25 7.66 -26.00 -7.06
C ARG A 25 8.76 -27.06 -7.09
N GLN A 26 8.69 -28.04 -8.00
CA GLN A 26 9.73 -29.07 -8.13
C GLN A 26 10.98 -28.52 -8.80
N VAL A 27 10.83 -27.66 -9.81
CA VAL A 27 11.96 -27.04 -10.53
C VAL A 27 12.74 -26.10 -9.61
N ILE A 28 12.04 -25.30 -8.80
CA ILE A 28 12.66 -24.45 -7.78
C ILE A 28 13.32 -25.30 -6.70
N GLY A 29 12.67 -26.40 -6.26
CA GLY A 29 13.22 -27.33 -5.27
C GLY A 29 14.54 -27.97 -5.71
N GLN A 30 14.65 -28.41 -6.97
CA GLN A 30 15.89 -28.95 -7.53
C GLN A 30 16.96 -27.88 -7.71
N ALA A 31 16.61 -26.69 -8.20
CA ALA A 31 17.56 -25.59 -8.36
C ALA A 31 18.15 -25.12 -7.01
N VAL A 32 17.31 -25.03 -5.98
CA VAL A 32 17.74 -24.68 -4.62
C VAL A 32 18.59 -25.79 -4.00
N GLY A 33 18.23 -27.06 -4.21
CA GLY A 33 19.02 -28.20 -3.74
C GLY A 33 20.43 -28.27 -4.36
N GLN A 34 20.55 -27.90 -5.64
CA GLN A 34 21.82 -27.90 -6.36
C GLN A 34 22.71 -26.71 -5.96
N ILE A 35 22.12 -25.55 -5.70
CA ILE A 35 22.82 -24.38 -5.14
C ILE A 35 23.27 -24.66 -3.70
N ALA A 36 22.42 -25.29 -2.87
CA ALA A 36 22.75 -25.66 -1.50
C ALA A 36 23.88 -26.71 -1.43
N GLY A 37 23.88 -27.68 -2.34
CA GLY A 37 24.96 -28.67 -2.45
C GLY A 37 26.30 -28.09 -2.85
N GLN A 38 26.32 -26.97 -3.59
CA GLN A 38 27.55 -26.33 -4.07
C GLN A 38 28.12 -25.31 -3.07
N VAL A 39 27.29 -24.77 -2.17
CA VAL A 39 27.72 -23.92 -1.04
C VAL A 39 28.27 -24.74 0.14
N ALA A 40 27.94 -26.04 0.23
CA ALA A 40 28.39 -26.94 1.29
C ALA A 40 29.89 -27.33 1.23
N GLY A 41 30.64 -26.85 0.23
CA GLY A 41 32.05 -27.21 0.01
C GLY A 41 33.09 -26.43 0.83
N GLU A 42 32.73 -25.35 1.54
CA GLU A 42 33.69 -24.56 2.33
C GLU A 42 33.34 -24.53 3.82
N LYS A 43 34.15 -25.28 4.60
CA LYS A 43 34.41 -25.15 6.04
C LYS A 43 33.21 -24.81 6.95
N GLY A 44 32.67 -25.86 7.58
CA GLY A 44 32.40 -25.82 9.03
C GLY A 44 31.09 -25.22 9.52
N PHE A 45 30.10 -25.02 8.67
CA PHE A 45 28.72 -24.74 9.09
C PHE A 45 27.78 -25.83 8.56
N SER A 46 27.61 -26.91 9.33
CA SER A 46 26.50 -27.83 9.12
C SER A 46 25.25 -27.21 9.74
N LEU A 47 24.44 -26.52 8.94
CA LEU A 47 23.08 -26.15 9.33
C LEU A 47 22.27 -27.43 9.47
N ASN A 48 21.96 -27.84 10.70
CA ASN A 48 21.08 -28.97 10.95
C ASN A 48 19.66 -28.58 10.57
N THR A 49 19.03 -29.36 9.71
CA THR A 49 17.63 -29.16 9.29
C THR A 49 16.64 -29.16 10.47
N SER A 50 17.03 -29.72 11.61
CA SER A 50 16.26 -29.72 12.86
C SER A 50 16.28 -28.39 13.64
N ASP A 51 17.18 -27.44 13.31
CA ASP A 51 17.25 -26.12 13.97
C ASP A 51 16.33 -25.08 13.32
N PHE A 52 15.68 -25.38 12.19
CA PHE A 52 14.74 -24.46 11.55
C PHE A 52 13.42 -24.43 12.32
N MET A 53 12.96 -23.23 12.70
CA MET A 53 11.68 -23.01 13.38
C MET A 53 10.47 -23.61 12.62
N ALA A 54 10.57 -23.74 11.29
CA ALA A 54 9.51 -24.33 10.45
C ALA A 54 9.32 -25.84 10.65
N ALA A 55 10.29 -26.57 11.21
CA ALA A 55 10.13 -28.00 11.54
C ALA A 55 9.43 -28.23 12.89
N ARG A 56 9.36 -27.19 13.74
CA ARG A 56 8.72 -27.23 15.06
C ARG A 56 7.19 -27.12 14.99
N ASP A 57 6.66 -26.62 13.87
CA ASP A 57 5.21 -26.43 13.65
C ASP A 57 4.45 -27.74 13.36
N GLN A 58 5.12 -28.90 13.33
CA GLN A 58 4.47 -30.20 13.13
C GLN A 58 3.86 -30.81 14.40
N GLY A 59 3.71 -30.06 15.50
CA GLY A 59 3.04 -30.56 16.71
C GLY A 59 3.77 -31.71 17.44
N VAL A 60 4.94 -32.15 16.97
CA VAL A 60 5.74 -33.19 17.64
C VAL A 60 6.47 -32.56 18.82
N SER A 61 5.79 -32.55 19.95
CA SER A 61 6.38 -32.20 21.23
C SER A 61 7.53 -33.18 21.51
N LEU A 62 8.77 -32.70 21.51
CA LEU A 62 9.94 -33.58 21.70
C LEU A 62 9.79 -34.30 23.05
N ALA A 63 9.89 -35.62 23.04
CA ALA A 63 9.82 -36.41 24.26
C ALA A 63 10.92 -35.97 25.23
N THR A 64 10.68 -36.15 26.53
CA THR A 64 11.70 -35.89 27.56
C THR A 64 12.32 -37.20 28.02
N ALA A 65 13.65 -37.27 28.07
CA ALA A 65 14.39 -38.34 28.71
C ALA A 65 15.09 -37.81 29.96
N ILE A 66 15.12 -38.65 30.99
CA ILE A 66 15.76 -38.34 32.26
C ILE A 66 17.04 -39.18 32.29
N GLU A 67 18.20 -38.53 32.48
CA GLU A 67 19.49 -39.22 32.56
C GLU A 67 20.26 -38.84 33.81
N ALA A 68 20.92 -39.81 34.46
CA ALA A 68 21.86 -39.54 35.53
C ALA A 68 23.25 -39.25 34.92
N ARG A 69 23.79 -38.05 35.15
CA ARG A 69 25.13 -37.68 34.65
C ARG A 69 26.20 -37.81 35.72
N SER A 70 27.39 -38.22 35.29
CA SER A 70 28.57 -38.22 36.16
C SER A 70 29.37 -36.92 36.00
N ALA A 71 29.55 -36.17 37.09
CA ALA A 71 30.25 -34.89 37.05
C ALA A 71 31.20 -34.69 38.23
N SER A 72 32.03 -33.65 38.17
CA SER A 72 32.78 -33.21 39.37
C SER A 72 31.85 -32.51 40.35
N LEU A 73 32.17 -32.51 41.65
CA LEU A 73 31.36 -31.86 42.69
C LEU A 73 31.11 -30.36 42.42
N ASN A 74 32.07 -29.68 41.79
CA ASN A 74 31.96 -28.25 41.46
C ASN A 74 31.02 -28.01 40.27
N GLU A 75 30.97 -28.94 39.32
CA GLU A 75 30.16 -28.86 38.10
C GLU A 75 28.76 -29.45 38.29
N ALA A 76 28.55 -30.20 39.38
CA ALA A 76 27.29 -30.85 39.69
C ALA A 76 26.13 -29.85 39.79
N GLY A 77 26.36 -28.69 40.41
CA GLY A 77 25.35 -27.63 40.51
C GLY A 77 24.96 -27.04 39.15
N GLU A 78 25.91 -26.88 38.24
CA GLU A 78 25.65 -26.36 36.89
C GLU A 78 24.89 -27.38 36.02
N ILE A 79 25.31 -28.64 36.06
CA ILE A 79 24.71 -29.72 35.27
C ILE A 79 23.27 -30.02 35.72
N ILE A 80 23.01 -29.97 37.03
CA ILE A 80 21.66 -30.12 37.58
C ILE A 80 20.74 -28.97 37.13
N ASN A 81 21.33 -27.79 36.93
CA ASN A 81 20.60 -26.59 36.57
C ASN A 81 20.42 -26.38 35.06
N ARG A 82 21.15 -27.13 34.23
CA ARG A 82 21.11 -27.02 32.77
C ARG A 82 20.28 -28.14 32.14
N SER A 83 19.42 -27.79 31.19
CA SER A 83 18.80 -28.75 30.29
C SER A 83 19.68 -29.00 29.08
N PHE A 84 19.81 -30.26 28.65
CA PHE A 84 20.61 -30.64 27.50
C PHE A 84 19.71 -31.18 26.39
N THR A 85 20.12 -31.03 25.14
CA THR A 85 19.53 -31.77 24.01
C THR A 85 20.35 -33.04 23.78
N GLY A 86 19.68 -34.18 23.77
CA GLY A 86 20.29 -35.48 23.55
C GLY A 86 19.67 -36.21 22.37
N LYS A 87 20.24 -37.36 22.02
CA LYS A 87 19.64 -38.30 21.06
C LYS A 87 18.99 -39.41 21.86
N GLY A 88 17.69 -39.64 21.64
CA GLY A 88 16.97 -40.75 22.22
C GLY A 88 17.46 -42.11 21.70
N PRO A 89 16.95 -43.23 22.26
CA PRO A 89 17.35 -44.58 21.87
C PRO A 89 17.11 -44.91 20.38
N ASN A 90 16.19 -44.20 19.73
CA ASN A 90 15.84 -44.37 18.31
C ASN A 90 16.48 -43.30 17.39
N GLY A 91 17.39 -42.47 17.91
CA GLY A 91 18.06 -41.42 17.14
C GLY A 91 17.31 -40.09 17.01
N GLU A 92 16.08 -40.00 17.53
CA GLU A 92 15.29 -38.76 17.58
C GLU A 92 15.85 -37.75 18.60
N PRO A 93 15.75 -36.43 18.34
CA PRO A 93 16.16 -35.41 19.31
C PRO A 93 15.22 -35.41 20.52
N VAL A 94 15.78 -35.58 21.71
CA VAL A 94 15.02 -35.69 22.98
C VAL A 94 15.56 -34.66 23.97
N HIS A 95 14.67 -34.04 24.74
CA HIS A 95 15.07 -33.14 25.81
C HIS A 95 15.59 -33.96 26.99
N VAL A 96 16.86 -33.76 27.35
CA VAL A 96 17.51 -34.53 28.43
C VAL A 96 17.62 -33.66 29.68
N ILE A 97 17.00 -34.14 30.75
CA ILE A 97 17.02 -33.52 32.07
C ILE A 97 17.82 -34.41 33.02
N SER A 98 18.69 -33.80 33.82
CA SER A 98 19.54 -34.52 34.78
C SER A 98 19.24 -34.07 36.21
N PRO A 99 18.23 -34.66 36.87
CA PRO A 99 17.89 -34.32 38.25
C PRO A 99 18.88 -34.89 39.27
N VAL A 100 19.70 -35.86 38.84
CA VAL A 100 20.69 -36.56 39.68
C VAL A 100 22.06 -36.50 39.04
N VAL A 101 23.04 -36.08 39.85
CA VAL A 101 24.46 -36.16 39.49
C VAL A 101 25.18 -37.15 40.39
N ILE A 102 25.95 -38.03 39.75
CA ILE A 102 26.85 -38.97 40.42
C ILE A 102 28.25 -38.34 40.44
N PRO A 103 28.77 -37.91 41.61
CA PRO A 103 30.08 -37.29 41.67
C PRO A 103 31.18 -38.29 41.32
N LYS A 104 32.08 -37.90 40.41
CA LYS A 104 33.24 -38.73 40.05
C LYS A 104 34.21 -38.81 41.22
N ASP A 105 34.61 -40.04 41.54
CA ASP A 105 35.58 -40.27 42.60
C ASP A 105 36.98 -39.84 42.15
N THR A 106 37.51 -38.78 42.77
CA THR A 106 38.86 -38.28 42.49
C THR A 106 39.91 -38.97 43.38
N THR A 107 39.52 -39.92 44.25
CA THR A 107 40.43 -40.66 45.15
C THR A 107 41.60 -41.24 44.40
N ALA A 108 41.34 -41.94 43.29
CA ALA A 108 42.36 -42.65 42.54
C ALA A 108 43.46 -41.70 42.04
N ARG A 109 43.10 -40.49 41.59
CA ARG A 109 44.07 -39.51 41.07
C ARG A 109 45.03 -38.98 42.14
N ILE A 110 44.64 -38.99 43.42
CA ILE A 110 45.45 -38.47 44.53
C ILE A 110 46.17 -39.61 45.26
N VAL A 111 45.51 -40.75 45.45
CA VAL A 111 46.10 -41.90 46.14
C VAL A 111 47.18 -42.55 45.29
N LEU A 112 46.99 -42.66 43.96
CA LEU A 112 47.99 -43.29 43.08
C LEU A 112 49.37 -42.61 43.11
N PRO A 113 49.52 -41.28 42.97
CA PRO A 113 50.83 -40.64 43.09
C PRO A 113 51.39 -40.70 44.51
N LEU A 114 50.52 -40.69 45.54
CA LEU A 114 50.96 -40.75 46.94
C LEU A 114 51.47 -42.15 47.32
N VAL A 115 50.82 -43.20 46.82
CA VAL A 115 51.30 -44.59 46.89
C VAL A 115 52.56 -44.75 46.03
N GLY A 116 52.62 -44.15 44.84
CA GLY A 116 53.82 -44.14 44.00
C GLY A 116 55.03 -43.50 44.71
N LEU A 117 54.82 -42.37 45.38
CA LEU A 117 55.83 -41.73 46.24
C LEU A 117 56.20 -42.63 47.42
N ALA A 118 55.23 -43.25 48.10
CA ALA A 118 55.52 -44.17 49.20
C ALA A 118 56.35 -45.38 48.74
N VAL A 119 56.04 -45.95 47.57
CA VAL A 119 56.82 -47.05 46.96
C VAL A 119 58.20 -46.57 46.56
N LEU A 120 58.34 -45.37 45.97
CA LEU A 120 59.62 -44.78 45.61
C LEU A 120 60.48 -44.52 46.86
N GLY A 121 59.87 -44.04 47.95
CA GLY A 121 60.52 -43.89 49.25
C GLY A 121 60.97 -45.23 49.83
N LEU A 122 60.17 -46.30 49.69
CA LEU A 122 60.52 -47.64 50.15
C LEU A 122 61.66 -48.24 49.31
N VAL A 123 61.64 -48.08 47.99
CA VAL A 123 62.73 -48.49 47.09
C VAL A 123 64.00 -47.69 47.41
N GLY A 124 63.89 -46.38 47.65
CA GLY A 124 65.00 -45.53 48.08
C GLY A 124 65.59 -45.95 49.43
N LEU A 125 64.74 -46.41 50.37
CA LEU A 125 65.15 -46.92 51.68
C LEU A 125 65.84 -48.29 51.59
N VAL A 126 65.42 -49.18 50.69
CA VAL A 126 66.10 -50.47 50.43
C VAL A 126 67.39 -50.25 49.62
N ALA A 127 67.42 -49.27 48.73
CA ALA A 127 68.58 -48.89 47.92
C ALA A 127 69.64 -48.07 48.70
N THR A 128 69.53 -47.96 50.03
CA THR A 128 70.43 -47.20 50.94
C THR A 128 71.90 -47.67 50.98
N GLY A 129 72.29 -48.59 50.09
CA GLY A 129 73.67 -48.89 49.73
C GLY A 129 74.30 -47.90 48.72
N LEU A 130 73.56 -46.91 48.22
CA LEU A 130 74.01 -45.86 47.27
C LEU A 130 74.46 -44.56 48.00
N PRO A 131 75.23 -43.66 47.33
CA PRO A 131 76.02 -42.58 47.95
C PRO A 131 75.21 -41.63 48.85
N ASP A 132 75.91 -40.96 49.77
CA ASP A 132 75.34 -40.17 50.89
C ASP A 132 74.24 -39.16 50.49
N GLY A 133 74.25 -38.66 49.26
CA GLY A 133 73.18 -37.78 48.73
C GLY A 133 71.79 -38.43 48.68
N ALA A 134 71.68 -39.75 48.47
CA ALA A 134 70.39 -40.45 48.43
C ALA A 134 69.79 -40.63 49.83
N ARG A 135 70.61 -40.79 50.87
CA ARG A 135 70.16 -40.90 52.27
C ARG A 135 69.58 -39.59 52.81
N VAL A 136 70.09 -38.46 52.33
CA VAL A 136 69.58 -37.12 52.67
C VAL A 136 68.26 -36.81 51.96
N LEU A 137 67.88 -37.54 50.91
CA LEU A 137 66.61 -37.37 50.20
C LEU A 137 65.51 -38.35 50.65
N PHE A 138 65.87 -39.57 51.05
CA PHE A 138 64.93 -40.64 51.43
C PHE A 138 64.97 -41.01 52.92
N GLY A 139 65.45 -40.10 53.77
CA GLY A 139 65.54 -40.30 55.21
C GLY A 139 64.20 -40.14 55.95
N PRO A 140 64.20 -40.08 57.30
CA PRO A 140 62.97 -39.94 58.09
C PRO A 140 62.18 -38.66 57.77
N HIS A 141 62.86 -37.59 57.32
CA HIS A 141 62.22 -36.36 56.86
C HIS A 141 61.32 -36.59 55.64
N TYR A 142 61.66 -37.51 54.72
CA TYR A 142 60.83 -37.84 53.56
C TYR A 142 59.48 -38.42 53.99
N TRP A 143 59.51 -39.36 54.94
CA TRP A 143 58.31 -39.99 55.48
C TRP A 143 57.46 -39.02 56.29
N VAL A 144 58.07 -38.10 57.04
CA VAL A 144 57.35 -37.03 57.75
C VAL A 144 56.66 -36.08 56.76
N VAL A 145 57.34 -35.66 55.69
CA VAL A 145 56.75 -34.83 54.63
C VAL A 145 55.63 -35.57 53.90
N LEU A 146 55.80 -36.86 53.64
CA LEU A 146 54.77 -37.69 53.01
C LEU A 146 53.54 -37.86 53.91
N LEU A 147 53.73 -38.08 55.22
CA LEU A 147 52.64 -38.12 56.19
C LEU A 147 51.91 -36.78 56.31
N LEU A 148 52.65 -35.67 56.37
CA LEU A 148 52.07 -34.33 56.39
C LEU A 148 51.31 -34.03 55.09
N ALA A 149 51.86 -34.40 53.94
CA ALA A 149 51.18 -34.27 52.65
C ALA A 149 49.91 -35.14 52.60
N ALA A 150 49.96 -36.37 53.09
CA ALA A 150 48.81 -37.27 53.17
C ALA A 150 47.72 -36.73 54.10
N ALA A 151 48.10 -36.25 55.30
CA ALA A 151 47.19 -35.64 56.26
C ALA A 151 46.58 -34.34 55.71
N PHE A 152 47.38 -33.50 55.04
CA PHE A 152 46.92 -32.26 54.42
C PHE A 152 45.94 -32.52 53.27
N LEU A 153 46.25 -33.49 52.39
CA LEU A 153 45.38 -33.89 51.28
C LEU A 153 44.07 -34.52 51.80
N TRP A 154 44.14 -35.31 52.86
CA TRP A 154 42.97 -35.88 53.52
C TRP A 154 42.08 -34.79 54.16
N TRP A 155 42.67 -33.84 54.88
CA TRP A 155 41.96 -32.70 55.46
C TRP A 155 41.30 -31.84 54.38
N ARG A 156 42.05 -31.45 53.35
CA ARG A 156 41.54 -30.63 52.24
C ARG A 156 40.36 -31.30 51.53
N ARG A 157 40.38 -32.63 51.43
CA ARG A 157 39.31 -33.41 50.81
C ARG A 157 38.10 -33.60 51.72
N SER A 158 38.30 -33.59 53.04
CA SER A 158 37.21 -33.83 53.99
C SER A 158 36.14 -32.75 53.93
N VAL A 159 36.43 -31.56 53.38
CA VAL A 159 35.44 -30.50 53.19
C VAL A 159 34.83 -30.60 51.78
N VAL A 160 33.53 -30.88 51.71
CA VAL A 160 32.78 -30.93 50.44
C VAL A 160 31.69 -29.86 50.46
N MET A 161 31.54 -29.15 49.35
CA MET A 161 30.48 -28.16 49.15
C MET A 161 29.30 -28.82 48.44
N VAL A 162 28.12 -28.78 49.07
CA VAL A 162 26.86 -29.15 48.44
C VAL A 162 26.21 -27.87 47.88
N PRO A 163 25.86 -27.82 46.59
CA PRO A 163 25.19 -26.67 45.99
C PRO A 163 23.85 -26.34 46.66
N GLU A 164 23.44 -25.08 46.61
CA GLU A 164 22.13 -24.63 47.13
C GLU A 164 20.97 -25.33 46.39
N GLY A 165 19.88 -25.64 47.11
CA GLY A 165 18.72 -26.37 46.58
C GLY A 165 18.93 -27.88 46.34
N CYS A 166 20.17 -28.37 46.50
CA CYS A 166 20.53 -29.77 46.33
C CYS A 166 20.75 -30.47 47.68
N LYS A 167 20.30 -31.73 47.78
CA LYS A 167 20.65 -32.62 48.88
C LYS A 167 21.67 -33.64 48.43
N ALA A 168 22.66 -33.91 49.28
CA ALA A 168 23.71 -34.88 48.99
C ALA A 168 23.49 -36.16 49.81
N LEU A 169 23.47 -37.30 49.12
CA LEU A 169 23.38 -38.62 49.77
C LEU A 169 24.78 -39.14 50.06
N ILE A 170 25.09 -39.27 51.35
CA ILE A 170 26.35 -39.82 51.82
C ILE A 170 26.17 -41.30 52.10
N THR A 171 26.92 -42.14 51.38
CA THR A 171 26.92 -43.59 51.59
C THR A 171 28.24 -44.05 52.18
N LYS A 172 28.16 -45.16 52.92
CA LYS A 172 29.30 -45.94 53.38
C LYS A 172 29.11 -47.36 52.89
N PHE A 173 30.03 -47.83 52.04
CA PHE A 173 29.94 -49.15 51.39
C PHE A 173 28.56 -49.41 50.71
N GLY A 174 27.99 -48.38 50.08
CA GLY A 174 26.70 -48.48 49.38
C GLY A 174 25.45 -48.38 50.26
N LYS A 175 25.58 -48.36 51.60
CA LYS A 175 24.47 -48.08 52.51
C LYS A 175 24.35 -46.59 52.78
N LEU A 176 23.13 -46.06 52.75
CA LEU A 176 22.84 -44.68 53.13
C LEU A 176 23.16 -44.49 54.62
N VAL A 177 23.97 -43.47 54.92
CA VAL A 177 24.31 -43.12 56.31
C VAL A 177 23.67 -41.80 56.70
N GLN A 178 23.69 -40.82 55.80
CA GLN A 178 23.23 -39.47 56.08
C GLN A 178 22.79 -38.77 54.81
N ILE A 179 21.71 -38.01 54.91
CA ILE A 179 21.29 -37.02 53.92
C ILE A 179 21.86 -35.69 54.39
N ALA A 180 22.73 -35.08 53.60
CA ALA A 180 23.34 -33.80 53.93
C ALA A 180 22.57 -32.66 53.27
N GLU A 181 22.30 -31.63 54.07
CA GLU A 181 21.67 -30.38 53.65
C GLU A 181 22.65 -29.51 52.83
N PRO A 182 22.15 -28.51 52.07
CA PRO A 182 22.98 -27.61 51.29
C PRO A 182 24.03 -26.90 52.16
N GLY A 183 25.25 -26.72 51.64
CA GLY A 183 26.34 -26.03 52.35
C GLY A 183 27.62 -26.85 52.48
N ARG A 184 28.52 -26.41 53.38
CA ARG A 184 29.81 -27.12 53.60
C ARG A 184 29.59 -28.29 54.54
N VAL A 185 29.85 -29.50 54.05
CA VAL A 185 29.71 -30.74 54.82
C VAL A 185 31.08 -31.36 54.99
N THR A 186 31.46 -31.66 56.23
CA THR A 186 32.73 -32.28 56.57
C THR A 186 32.60 -33.80 56.66
N LEU A 187 33.21 -34.51 55.72
CA LEU A 187 33.32 -35.96 55.70
C LEU A 187 34.68 -36.37 56.29
N PHE A 188 34.78 -36.40 57.62
CA PHE A 188 36.02 -36.82 58.31
C PHE A 188 36.36 -38.31 58.10
N ASN A 189 35.37 -39.15 57.78
CA ASN A 189 35.60 -40.58 57.62
C ASN A 189 35.95 -40.92 56.15
N PRO A 190 37.11 -41.53 55.87
CA PRO A 190 37.55 -41.82 54.49
C PRO A 190 36.68 -42.85 53.76
N TRP A 191 35.89 -43.65 54.46
CA TRP A 191 34.95 -44.61 53.87
C TRP A 191 33.58 -44.02 53.57
N LYS A 192 33.31 -42.77 54.00
CA LYS A 192 32.10 -42.04 53.62
C LYS A 192 32.35 -41.32 52.31
N ARG A 193 31.44 -41.45 51.34
CA ARG A 193 31.49 -40.72 50.08
C ARG A 193 30.12 -40.16 49.72
N VAL A 194 30.10 -38.98 49.10
CA VAL A 194 28.90 -38.49 48.43
C VAL A 194 28.68 -39.38 47.21
N SER A 195 27.54 -40.06 47.12
CA SER A 195 27.22 -40.96 46.00
C SER A 195 26.23 -40.37 45.02
N TYR A 196 25.35 -39.48 45.49
CA TYR A 196 24.35 -38.83 44.66
C TYR A 196 24.10 -37.42 45.16
N ILE A 197 23.92 -36.49 44.23
CA ILE A 197 23.46 -35.13 44.49
C ILE A 197 22.17 -34.97 43.72
N VAL A 198 21.11 -34.57 44.43
CA VAL A 198 19.76 -34.51 43.90
C VAL A 198 19.17 -33.14 44.19
N ASN A 199 18.54 -32.52 43.19
CA ASN A 199 17.79 -31.28 43.41
C ASN A 199 16.41 -31.59 43.96
N THR A 200 16.04 -30.95 45.07
CA THR A 200 14.73 -31.13 45.72
C THR A 200 13.84 -29.88 45.64
N THR A 201 14.43 -28.74 45.28
CA THR A 201 13.71 -27.47 45.19
C THR A 201 13.13 -27.22 43.80
N ARG A 202 13.78 -27.76 42.76
CA ARG A 202 13.40 -27.52 41.37
C ARG A 202 12.29 -28.47 40.90
N GLU A 203 11.37 -27.91 40.13
CA GLU A 203 10.38 -28.65 39.36
C GLU A 203 10.93 -28.95 37.96
N TYR A 204 10.75 -30.19 37.53
CA TYR A 204 11.24 -30.72 36.27
C TYR A 204 10.07 -30.97 35.33
N PRO A 205 10.02 -30.28 34.17
CA PRO A 205 9.01 -30.55 33.16
C PRO A 205 9.32 -31.89 32.49
N PHE A 206 8.29 -32.68 32.23
CA PHE A 206 8.38 -33.94 31.53
C PHE A 206 7.25 -34.03 30.52
N ASN A 207 7.65 -34.13 29.26
CA ASN A 207 6.71 -34.39 28.18
C ASN A 207 6.62 -35.90 27.94
N ALA A 208 5.43 -36.46 28.20
CA ALA A 208 5.17 -37.88 28.01
C ALA A 208 4.95 -38.17 26.51
N PRO A 209 5.42 -39.32 26.01
CA PRO A 209 5.19 -39.70 24.62
C PRO A 209 3.71 -39.98 24.38
N ILE A 210 3.26 -39.72 23.14
CA ILE A 210 1.90 -39.98 22.65
C ILE A 210 1.50 -41.44 22.93
N ARG A 211 0.35 -41.65 23.57
CA ARG A 211 -0.21 -42.99 23.81
C ARG A 211 -1.58 -43.13 23.19
N GLU A 212 -1.78 -44.25 22.52
CA GLU A 212 -3.05 -44.62 21.89
C GLU A 212 -3.81 -45.65 22.73
N ALA A 213 -5.11 -45.42 22.91
CA ALA A 213 -6.02 -46.38 23.53
C ALA A 213 -7.41 -46.30 22.89
N PRO A 214 -8.24 -47.37 22.99
CA PRO A 214 -9.64 -47.32 22.59
C PRO A 214 -10.46 -46.49 23.59
N THR A 215 -11.37 -45.66 23.08
CA THR A 215 -12.39 -44.95 23.87
C THR A 215 -13.53 -45.88 24.28
N GLN A 216 -14.51 -45.37 25.04
CA GLN A 216 -15.73 -46.12 25.41
C GLN A 216 -16.49 -46.66 24.18
N GLN A 217 -16.41 -45.97 23.04
CA GLN A 217 -17.05 -46.36 21.77
C GLN A 217 -16.14 -47.27 20.90
N GLY A 218 -14.94 -47.62 21.37
CA GLY A 218 -14.00 -48.46 20.65
C GLY A 218 -13.18 -47.75 19.57
N VAL A 219 -13.33 -46.43 19.42
CA VAL A 219 -12.50 -45.62 18.52
C VAL A 219 -11.15 -45.36 19.18
N LYS A 220 -10.05 -45.55 18.46
CA LYS A 220 -8.71 -45.23 18.98
C LYS A 220 -8.55 -43.72 19.12
N ALA A 221 -8.06 -43.27 20.27
CA ALA A 221 -7.69 -41.89 20.52
C ALA A 221 -6.25 -41.83 21.03
N SER A 222 -5.58 -40.74 20.68
CA SER A 222 -4.23 -40.40 21.14
C SER A 222 -4.29 -39.17 22.05
N VAL A 223 -3.63 -39.25 23.20
CA VAL A 223 -3.56 -38.17 24.18
C VAL A 223 -2.11 -37.92 24.57
N ASP A 224 -1.74 -36.64 24.60
CA ASP A 224 -0.44 -36.13 24.97
C ASP A 224 -0.50 -35.43 26.32
N LEU A 225 0.46 -35.74 27.18
CA LEU A 225 0.50 -35.28 28.55
C LEU A 225 1.80 -34.55 28.84
N PHE A 226 1.66 -33.38 29.40
CA PHE A 226 2.74 -32.60 29.97
C PHE A 226 2.61 -32.59 31.49
N LEU A 227 3.66 -32.97 32.20
CA LEU A 227 3.64 -33.00 33.65
C LEU A 227 4.88 -32.33 34.23
N GLN A 228 4.75 -31.88 35.47
CA GLN A 228 5.86 -31.31 36.24
C GLN A 228 6.02 -32.10 37.52
N PHE A 229 7.24 -32.52 37.80
CA PHE A 229 7.56 -33.31 38.99
C PHE A 229 8.70 -32.69 39.78
N ARG A 230 8.68 -32.90 41.10
CA ARG A 230 9.78 -32.57 42.00
C ARG A 230 10.10 -33.73 42.91
N ILE A 231 11.35 -33.82 43.31
CA ILE A 231 11.83 -34.87 44.21
C ILE A 231 11.64 -34.39 45.66
N GLU A 232 10.85 -35.10 46.46
CA GLU A 232 10.64 -34.79 47.87
C GLU A 232 11.68 -35.49 48.74
N ASP A 233 11.72 -36.83 48.66
CA ASP A 233 12.70 -37.64 49.37
C ASP A 233 13.77 -38.21 48.42
N PRO A 234 15.01 -37.68 48.45
CA PRO A 234 16.09 -38.17 47.61
C PRO A 234 16.51 -39.61 47.96
N ALA A 235 16.31 -40.08 49.20
CA ALA A 235 16.68 -41.43 49.58
C ALA A 235 15.79 -42.48 48.92
N GLU A 236 14.47 -42.32 49.08
CA GLU A 236 13.46 -43.19 48.46
C GLU A 236 13.58 -43.17 46.92
N PHE A 237 13.81 -42.00 46.33
CA PHE A 237 14.01 -41.87 44.89
C PHE A 237 15.18 -42.71 44.34
N ILE A 238 16.33 -42.67 45.01
CA ILE A 238 17.53 -43.37 44.53
C ILE A 238 17.47 -44.86 44.83
N PHE A 239 17.07 -45.26 46.04
CA PHE A 239 17.20 -46.65 46.50
C PHE A 239 15.97 -47.51 46.27
N VAL A 240 14.76 -46.94 46.31
CA VAL A 240 13.52 -47.69 46.10
C VAL A 240 13.04 -47.60 44.65
N LEU A 241 13.06 -46.38 44.08
CA LEU A 241 12.62 -46.17 42.70
C LEU A 241 13.67 -46.55 41.64
N GLY A 242 14.91 -46.83 42.07
CA GLY A 242 15.99 -47.20 41.17
C GLY A 242 16.64 -46.01 40.45
N SER A 243 16.70 -44.86 41.13
CA SER A 243 17.24 -43.61 40.58
C SER A 243 16.49 -43.20 39.31
N VAL A 244 17.17 -42.51 38.40
CA VAL A 244 16.59 -41.90 37.20
C VAL A 244 15.98 -42.93 36.25
N GLY A 245 16.69 -44.02 35.95
CA GLY A 245 16.24 -45.01 34.97
C GLY A 245 15.00 -45.79 35.44
N GLY A 246 15.00 -46.21 36.70
CA GLY A 246 13.84 -46.92 37.28
C GLY A 246 12.62 -46.00 37.43
N PHE A 247 12.84 -44.75 37.84
CA PHE A 247 11.78 -43.74 37.87
C PHE A 247 11.15 -43.52 36.50
N GLN A 248 11.96 -43.29 35.46
CA GLN A 248 11.44 -43.04 34.11
C GLN A 248 10.60 -44.22 33.61
N ALA A 249 11.06 -45.45 33.80
CA ALA A 249 10.30 -46.63 33.40
C ALA A 249 8.97 -46.77 34.17
N LYS A 250 8.99 -46.55 35.49
CA LYS A 250 7.78 -46.60 36.32
C LYS A 250 6.80 -45.48 35.94
N LEU A 251 7.32 -44.27 35.70
CA LEU A 251 6.55 -43.10 35.26
C LEU A 251 5.86 -43.35 33.92
N GLN A 252 6.60 -43.86 32.92
CA GLN A 252 6.02 -44.19 31.62
C GLN A 252 4.93 -45.25 31.70
N ASN A 253 5.11 -46.27 32.55
CA ASN A 253 4.09 -47.31 32.76
C ASN A 253 2.86 -46.75 33.48
N ALA A 254 3.06 -45.95 34.54
CA ALA A 254 1.96 -45.34 35.30
C ALA A 254 1.16 -44.37 34.43
N ILE A 255 1.82 -43.48 33.68
CA ILE A 255 1.16 -42.60 32.72
C ILE A 255 0.40 -43.44 31.71
N SER A 256 1.03 -44.45 31.12
CA SER A 256 0.36 -45.28 30.13
C SER A 256 -0.89 -45.98 30.66
N GLU A 257 -0.93 -46.33 31.95
CA GLU A 257 -2.11 -46.91 32.57
C GLU A 257 -3.19 -45.86 32.86
N VAL A 258 -2.81 -44.72 33.43
CA VAL A 258 -3.75 -43.64 33.75
C VAL A 258 -4.34 -43.02 32.48
N THR A 259 -3.52 -42.77 31.45
CA THR A 259 -3.99 -42.30 30.14
C THR A 259 -4.95 -43.31 29.51
N ARG A 260 -4.65 -44.61 29.58
CA ARG A 260 -5.57 -45.65 29.09
C ARG A 260 -6.90 -45.59 29.83
N SER A 261 -6.87 -45.59 31.15
CA SER A 261 -8.08 -45.50 31.98
C SER A 261 -8.89 -44.25 31.67
N LEU A 262 -8.23 -43.11 31.43
CA LEU A 262 -8.86 -41.84 31.07
C LEU A 262 -9.53 -41.93 29.70
N ILE A 263 -8.83 -42.43 28.68
CA ILE A 263 -9.38 -42.60 27.33
C ILE A 263 -10.57 -43.58 27.35
N TYR A 264 -10.48 -44.68 28.11
CA TYR A 264 -11.56 -45.66 28.22
C TYR A 264 -12.84 -45.09 28.84
N ALA A 265 -12.71 -44.15 29.78
CA ALA A 265 -13.84 -43.52 30.44
C ALA A 265 -14.54 -42.48 29.56
N GLN A 266 -13.86 -41.97 28.54
CA GLN A 266 -14.35 -40.87 27.71
C GLN A 266 -14.99 -41.37 26.41
N ARG A 267 -15.98 -40.61 25.94
CA ARG A 267 -16.59 -40.81 24.61
C ARG A 267 -15.70 -40.21 23.54
N ALA A 268 -15.72 -40.77 22.33
CA ALA A 268 -14.86 -40.30 21.25
C ALA A 268 -15.16 -38.84 20.82
N GLU A 269 -16.39 -38.38 21.02
CA GLU A 269 -16.84 -37.00 20.77
C GLU A 269 -16.26 -36.00 21.77
N GLU A 270 -16.04 -36.42 23.02
CA GLU A 270 -15.58 -35.58 24.15
C GLU A 270 -14.06 -35.56 24.30
N ILE A 271 -13.33 -36.28 23.42
CA ILE A 271 -11.86 -36.35 23.50
C ILE A 271 -11.22 -34.97 23.30
N TYR A 272 -11.82 -34.10 22.49
CA TYR A 272 -11.32 -32.73 22.30
C TYR A 272 -11.52 -31.86 23.55
N ASP A 273 -12.55 -32.14 24.34
CA ASP A 273 -12.89 -31.38 25.55
C ASP A 273 -11.96 -31.70 26.73
N LEU A 274 -11.20 -32.81 26.65
CA LEU A 274 -10.16 -33.16 27.61
C LEU A 274 -9.06 -32.10 27.71
N VAL A 275 -8.85 -31.32 26.65
CA VAL A 275 -7.85 -30.24 26.63
C VAL A 275 -8.39 -29.06 27.43
N GLY A 276 -7.90 -28.94 28.67
CA GLY A 276 -8.33 -27.89 29.61
C GLY A 276 -9.35 -28.36 30.65
N GLU A 277 -9.75 -29.64 30.64
CA GLU A 277 -10.50 -30.25 31.74
C GLU A 277 -9.62 -30.38 33.00
N SER A 278 -10.24 -30.36 34.18
CA SER A 278 -9.52 -30.48 35.44
C SER A 278 -8.86 -31.85 35.61
N THR A 279 -7.53 -31.89 35.52
CA THR A 279 -6.67 -33.07 35.69
C THR A 279 -6.36 -33.42 37.15
N MET A 280 -7.04 -32.81 38.12
CA MET A 280 -6.76 -33.00 39.56
C MET A 280 -6.87 -34.47 40.00
N GLY A 281 -7.90 -35.20 39.58
CA GLY A 281 -8.04 -36.62 39.92
C GLY A 281 -6.94 -37.50 39.32
N MET A 282 -6.43 -37.13 38.14
CA MET A 282 -5.28 -37.79 37.53
C MET A 282 -3.98 -37.50 38.31
N LEU A 283 -3.78 -36.24 38.71
CA LEU A 283 -2.65 -35.83 39.53
C LEU A 283 -2.61 -36.60 40.85
N ASP A 284 -3.76 -36.75 41.52
CA ASP A 284 -3.87 -37.47 42.80
C ASP A 284 -3.56 -38.97 42.64
N ASN A 285 -4.11 -39.62 41.62
CA ASN A 285 -3.85 -41.04 41.34
C ASN A 285 -2.37 -41.29 41.04
N LEU A 286 -1.72 -40.41 40.28
CA LEU A 286 -0.29 -40.53 40.03
C LEU A 286 0.51 -40.26 41.31
N ASN A 287 0.16 -39.23 42.09
CA ASN A 287 0.84 -38.92 43.36
C ASN A 287 0.79 -40.07 44.36
N GLN A 288 -0.32 -40.82 44.44
CA GLN A 288 -0.42 -42.01 45.28
C GLN A 288 0.62 -43.10 44.92
N GLN A 289 1.06 -43.18 43.66
CA GLN A 289 2.01 -44.20 43.21
C GLN A 289 3.49 -43.79 43.36
N PHE A 290 3.76 -42.48 43.47
CA PHE A 290 5.11 -41.92 43.50
C PHE A 290 5.51 -41.34 44.86
N LEU A 291 4.56 -41.01 45.73
CA LEU A 291 4.85 -40.63 47.11
C LEU A 291 5.33 -41.85 47.93
N PRO A 292 6.30 -41.66 48.84
CA PRO A 292 6.91 -40.38 49.27
C PRO A 292 8.12 -39.91 48.42
N ALA A 293 8.53 -40.63 47.37
CA ALA A 293 9.77 -40.34 46.65
C ALA A 293 9.68 -39.08 45.76
N VAL A 294 8.65 -38.99 44.93
CA VAL A 294 8.44 -37.91 43.96
C VAL A 294 7.03 -37.38 44.09
N ARG A 295 6.89 -36.06 44.07
CA ARG A 295 5.60 -35.39 43.98
C ARG A 295 5.44 -34.80 42.58
N LEU A 296 4.29 -35.07 41.97
CA LEU A 296 3.82 -34.41 40.77
C LEU A 296 3.10 -33.15 41.20
N THR A 297 3.56 -32.00 40.70
CA THR A 297 3.00 -30.69 41.01
C THR A 297 1.83 -30.38 40.08
N ASP A 298 2.02 -30.64 38.79
CA ASP A 298 1.06 -30.26 37.75
C ASP A 298 1.03 -31.29 36.63
N VAL A 299 -0.15 -31.47 36.04
CA VAL A 299 -0.40 -32.37 34.90
C VAL A 299 -1.38 -31.64 33.98
N ASN A 300 -1.02 -31.47 32.72
CA ASN A 300 -1.84 -30.86 31.70
C ASN A 300 -1.92 -31.74 30.45
N ILE A 301 -3.09 -31.80 29.83
CA ILE A 301 -3.30 -32.48 28.56
C ILE A 301 -3.03 -31.46 27.46
N THR A 302 -1.98 -31.67 26.68
CA THR A 302 -1.56 -30.71 25.64
C THR A 302 -2.28 -30.92 24.32
N HIS A 303 -2.57 -32.18 24.00
CA HIS A 303 -3.21 -32.56 22.73
C HIS A 303 -4.04 -33.80 22.95
N ALA A 304 -5.24 -33.84 22.38
CA ALA A 304 -6.13 -34.99 22.43
C ALA A 304 -6.95 -35.03 21.14
N GLU A 305 -6.85 -36.14 20.40
CA GLU A 305 -7.68 -36.35 19.23
C GLU A 305 -7.95 -37.84 18.94
N PRO A 306 -9.06 -38.16 18.28
CA PRO A 306 -9.26 -39.48 17.69
C PRO A 306 -8.16 -39.79 16.68
N THR A 307 -7.58 -40.99 16.72
CA THR A 307 -6.53 -41.43 15.79
C THR A 307 -7.08 -41.69 14.38
N SER A 308 -8.39 -41.99 14.26
CA SER A 308 -9.04 -42.24 12.97
C SER A 308 -9.38 -40.94 12.25
N GLN A 309 -8.79 -40.74 11.06
CA GLN A 309 -9.04 -39.56 10.24
C GLN A 309 -10.52 -39.40 9.82
N GLU A 310 -11.19 -40.51 9.47
CA GLU A 310 -12.60 -40.51 9.07
C GLU A 310 -13.50 -39.99 10.20
N TYR A 311 -13.28 -40.47 11.42
CA TYR A 311 -14.04 -40.04 12.59
C TYR A 311 -13.79 -38.56 12.95
N ARG A 312 -12.58 -38.04 12.72
CA ARG A 312 -12.29 -36.60 12.86
C ARG A 312 -13.09 -35.75 11.88
N MET A 313 -13.29 -36.24 10.65
CA MET A 313 -14.08 -35.54 9.65
C MET A 313 -15.57 -35.54 10.01
N ASP A 314 -16.09 -36.65 10.51
CA ASP A 314 -17.48 -36.76 10.96
C ASP A 314 -17.76 -35.85 12.17
N LEU A 315 -16.83 -35.78 13.12
CA LEU A 315 -16.98 -34.93 14.31
C LEU A 315 -16.82 -33.43 13.98
N ALA A 316 -16.01 -33.08 12.98
CA ALA A 316 -15.85 -31.70 12.52
C ALA A 316 -16.99 -31.24 11.59
N ALA A 317 -17.73 -32.17 10.96
CA ALA A 317 -18.83 -31.86 10.05
C ALA A 317 -19.88 -30.87 10.61
N PRO A 318 -20.43 -31.02 11.85
CA PRO A 318 -21.40 -30.08 12.39
C PRO A 318 -20.84 -28.67 12.58
N GLU A 319 -19.59 -28.54 13.02
CA GLU A 319 -18.90 -27.25 13.16
C GLU A 319 -18.66 -26.60 11.80
N MET A 320 -18.24 -27.39 10.81
CA MET A 320 -18.10 -26.92 9.43
C MET A 320 -19.44 -26.45 8.83
N ILE A 321 -20.54 -27.16 9.11
CA ILE A 321 -21.88 -26.75 8.68
C ILE A 321 -22.31 -25.46 9.39
N ARG A 322 -22.02 -25.30 10.69
CA ARG A 322 -22.31 -24.07 11.43
C ARG A 322 -21.56 -22.87 10.84
N VAL A 323 -20.25 -23.00 10.66
CA VAL A 323 -19.40 -21.95 10.07
C VAL A 323 -19.83 -21.64 8.64
N ALA A 324 -20.16 -22.66 7.83
CA ALA A 324 -20.65 -22.46 6.47
C ALA A 324 -22.00 -21.73 6.46
N LYS A 325 -22.91 -22.06 7.38
CA LYS A 325 -24.19 -21.36 7.52
C LYS A 325 -23.99 -19.90 7.94
N GLU A 326 -23.10 -19.63 8.89
CA GLU A 326 -22.76 -18.27 9.32
C GLU A 326 -22.16 -17.46 8.18
N ALA A 327 -21.23 -18.05 7.41
CA ALA A 327 -20.66 -17.44 6.22
C ALA A 327 -21.75 -17.12 5.18
N TYR A 328 -22.65 -18.07 4.92
CA TYR A 328 -23.77 -17.86 3.98
C TYR A 328 -24.73 -16.76 4.44
N THR A 329 -25.04 -16.69 5.74
CA THR A 329 -25.88 -15.60 6.28
C THR A 329 -25.19 -14.25 6.14
N TYR A 330 -23.88 -14.19 6.37
CA TYR A 330 -23.12 -12.96 6.23
C TYR A 330 -23.05 -12.50 4.76
N GLU A 331 -22.83 -13.43 3.83
CA GLU A 331 -22.88 -13.12 2.39
C GLU A 331 -24.24 -12.61 1.96
N TYR A 332 -25.33 -13.23 2.44
CA TYR A 332 -26.69 -12.79 2.16
C TYR A 332 -26.98 -11.37 2.71
N GLU A 333 -26.59 -11.09 3.95
CA GLU A 333 -26.72 -9.75 4.54
C GLU A 333 -25.91 -8.70 3.77
N LEU A 334 -24.70 -9.05 3.33
CA LEU A 334 -23.86 -8.18 2.52
C LEU A 334 -24.50 -7.90 1.15
N GLN A 335 -25.07 -8.92 0.51
CA GLN A 335 -25.76 -8.75 -0.76
C GLN A 335 -26.98 -7.84 -0.61
N LEU A 336 -27.79 -8.03 0.43
CA LEU A 336 -28.94 -7.16 0.70
C LEU A 336 -28.53 -5.70 0.90
N ARG A 337 -27.43 -5.45 1.64
CA ARG A 337 -26.88 -4.09 1.78
C ARG A 337 -26.38 -3.51 0.46
N LYS A 338 -25.76 -4.32 -0.40
CA LYS A 338 -25.33 -3.87 -1.74
C LYS A 338 -26.53 -3.48 -2.60
N GLU A 339 -27.57 -4.32 -2.65
CA GLU A 339 -28.79 -4.02 -3.41
C GLU A 339 -29.48 -2.74 -2.92
N GLN A 340 -29.53 -2.52 -1.59
CA GLN A 340 -30.06 -1.28 -1.00
C GLN A 340 -29.22 -0.06 -1.41
N ASN A 341 -27.89 -0.14 -1.24
CA ASN A 341 -26.99 0.95 -1.61
C ASN A 341 -27.02 1.26 -3.11
N GLU A 342 -27.12 0.24 -3.97
CA GLU A 342 -27.28 0.42 -5.42
C GLU A 342 -28.62 1.09 -5.75
N GLY A 343 -29.70 0.68 -5.09
CA GLY A 343 -31.02 1.32 -5.22
C GLY A 343 -31.02 2.78 -4.81
N ASP A 344 -30.39 3.11 -3.67
CA ASP A 344 -30.24 4.49 -3.20
C ASP A 344 -29.37 5.31 -4.15
N LEU A 345 -28.26 4.74 -4.65
CA LEU A 345 -27.39 5.40 -5.62
C LEU A 345 -28.11 5.70 -6.95
N ILE A 346 -28.95 4.78 -7.44
CA ILE A 346 -29.77 5.01 -8.65
C ILE A 346 -30.74 6.17 -8.42
N LYS A 347 -31.36 6.25 -7.24
CA LYS A 347 -32.27 7.33 -6.88
C LYS A 347 -31.54 8.68 -6.79
N GLU A 348 -30.35 8.71 -6.18
CA GLU A 348 -29.50 9.91 -6.14
C GLU A 348 -29.07 10.35 -7.54
N LEU A 349 -28.66 9.41 -8.41
CA LEU A 349 -28.26 9.70 -9.79
C LEU A 349 -29.44 10.28 -10.57
N ALA A 350 -30.63 9.68 -10.46
CA ALA A 350 -31.85 10.21 -11.07
C ALA A 350 -32.16 11.63 -10.57
N GLY A 351 -32.02 11.89 -9.26
CA GLY A 351 -32.18 13.21 -8.67
C GLY A 351 -31.16 14.24 -9.19
N LEU A 352 -29.88 13.85 -9.33
CA LEU A 352 -28.84 14.70 -9.91
C LEU A 352 -29.09 14.99 -11.39
N GLN A 353 -29.61 14.00 -12.14
CA GLN A 353 -29.93 14.16 -13.55
C GLN A 353 -31.14 15.09 -13.75
N GLU A 354 -32.14 15.02 -12.87
CA GLU A 354 -33.26 15.97 -12.84
C GLU A 354 -32.76 17.39 -12.52
N GLN A 355 -31.90 17.56 -11.51
CA GLN A 355 -31.29 18.85 -11.18
C GLN A 355 -30.47 19.43 -12.34
N LEU A 356 -29.65 18.60 -13.00
CA LEU A 356 -28.89 19.03 -14.19
C LEU A 356 -29.83 19.43 -15.33
N SER A 357 -30.91 18.69 -15.55
CA SER A 357 -31.91 19.03 -16.57
C SER A 357 -32.58 20.37 -16.27
N ALA A 358 -32.94 20.63 -15.01
CA ALA A 358 -33.51 21.90 -14.57
C ALA A 358 -32.53 23.06 -14.76
N ILE A 359 -31.25 22.90 -14.37
CA ILE A 359 -30.20 23.90 -14.55
C ILE A 359 -29.98 24.19 -16.04
N HIS A 360 -29.95 23.17 -16.91
CA HIS A 360 -29.83 23.36 -18.35
C HIS A 360 -31.02 24.13 -18.94
N ALA A 361 -32.24 23.82 -18.51
CA ALA A 361 -33.43 24.56 -18.93
C ALA A 361 -33.38 26.03 -18.48
N GLU A 362 -32.89 26.30 -17.27
CA GLU A 362 -32.69 27.65 -16.75
C GLU A 362 -31.62 28.42 -17.55
N ILE A 363 -30.47 27.79 -17.83
CA ILE A 363 -29.41 28.38 -18.67
C ILE A 363 -29.94 28.71 -20.06
N ALA A 364 -30.65 27.80 -20.71
CA ALA A 364 -31.26 28.05 -22.02
C ALA A 364 -32.27 29.21 -21.97
N GLY A 365 -33.08 29.28 -20.90
CA GLY A 365 -34.00 30.38 -20.67
C GLY A 365 -33.30 31.72 -20.43
N HIS A 366 -32.12 31.73 -19.80
CA HIS A 366 -31.29 32.93 -19.67
C HIS A 366 -30.64 33.34 -21.00
N GLN A 367 -30.12 32.39 -21.76
CA GLN A 367 -29.54 32.64 -23.09
C GLN A 367 -30.57 33.26 -24.04
N ALA A 368 -31.76 32.66 -24.14
CA ALA A 368 -32.84 33.22 -24.97
C ALA A 368 -33.24 34.65 -24.55
N ARG A 369 -33.25 34.95 -23.24
CA ARG A 369 -33.50 36.31 -22.75
C ARG A 369 -32.37 37.27 -23.12
N MET A 370 -31.11 36.85 -23.06
CA MET A 370 -29.97 37.67 -23.46
C MET A 370 -29.96 37.93 -24.98
N ASP A 371 -30.22 36.91 -25.79
CA ASP A 371 -30.28 37.04 -27.25
C ASP A 371 -31.39 37.98 -27.68
N THR A 372 -32.59 37.82 -27.11
CA THR A 372 -33.71 38.74 -27.39
C THR A 372 -33.45 40.16 -26.89
N ALA A 373 -32.75 40.35 -25.77
CA ALA A 373 -32.35 41.67 -25.31
C ALA A 373 -31.31 42.31 -26.25
N LEU A 374 -30.31 41.54 -26.68
CA LEU A 374 -29.27 41.98 -27.61
C LEU A 374 -29.86 42.34 -28.97
N GLU A 375 -30.74 41.51 -29.53
CA GLU A 375 -31.43 41.78 -30.79
C GLU A 375 -32.28 43.05 -30.68
N ARG A 376 -33.08 43.20 -29.61
CA ARG A 376 -33.87 44.42 -29.39
C ARG A 376 -32.99 45.66 -29.31
N ALA A 377 -31.91 45.62 -28.54
CA ALA A 377 -30.97 46.73 -28.44
C ALA A 377 -30.32 47.07 -29.79
N SER A 378 -29.90 46.06 -30.56
CA SER A 378 -29.32 46.23 -31.89
C SER A 378 -30.33 46.82 -32.88
N HIS A 379 -31.57 46.31 -32.89
CA HIS A 379 -32.64 46.83 -33.74
C HIS A 379 -33.02 48.26 -33.37
N GLN A 380 -33.11 48.59 -32.08
CA GLN A 380 -33.36 49.95 -31.61
C GLN A 380 -32.23 50.91 -32.05
N ALA A 381 -30.97 50.53 -31.86
CA ALA A 381 -29.83 51.33 -32.29
C ALA A 381 -29.82 51.54 -33.81
N LYS A 382 -30.08 50.49 -34.60
CA LYS A 382 -30.19 50.57 -36.06
C LYS A 382 -31.36 51.44 -36.51
N ALA A 383 -32.53 51.32 -35.88
CA ALA A 383 -33.70 52.12 -36.19
C ALA A 383 -33.45 53.61 -35.88
N GLN A 384 -32.87 53.92 -34.72
CA GLN A 384 -32.49 55.29 -34.36
C GLN A 384 -31.43 55.87 -35.32
N GLY A 385 -30.42 55.07 -35.67
CA GLY A 385 -29.42 55.45 -36.67
C GLY A 385 -30.04 55.72 -38.04
N GLY A 386 -30.94 54.84 -38.48
CA GLY A 386 -31.69 54.99 -39.73
C GLY A 386 -32.58 56.23 -39.74
N GLN A 387 -33.31 56.51 -38.65
CA GLN A 387 -34.13 57.72 -38.51
C GLN A 387 -33.29 58.98 -38.64
N ARG A 388 -32.17 59.06 -37.91
CA ARG A 388 -31.24 60.20 -37.98
C ARG A 388 -30.64 60.37 -39.37
N LEU A 389 -30.31 59.28 -40.05
CA LEU A 389 -29.77 59.32 -41.40
C LEU A 389 -30.82 59.81 -42.41
N VAL A 390 -32.06 59.32 -42.34
CA VAL A 390 -33.15 59.78 -43.22
C VAL A 390 -33.47 61.26 -42.97
N GLU A 391 -33.47 61.69 -41.71
CA GLU A 391 -33.64 63.10 -41.35
C GLU A 391 -32.50 63.96 -41.92
N ALA A 392 -31.25 63.55 -41.74
CA ALA A 392 -30.08 64.24 -42.30
C ALA A 392 -30.08 64.25 -43.84
N GLU A 393 -30.47 63.16 -44.50
CA GLU A 393 -30.62 63.12 -45.96
C GLU A 393 -31.76 64.00 -46.45
N SER A 394 -32.90 64.02 -45.74
CA SER A 394 -34.06 64.84 -46.08
C SER A 394 -33.72 66.32 -45.95
N THR A 395 -33.05 66.72 -44.86
CA THR A 395 -32.59 68.09 -44.68
C THR A 395 -31.54 68.47 -45.73
N ALA A 396 -30.57 67.60 -46.01
CA ALA A 396 -29.59 67.82 -47.07
C ALA A 396 -30.22 67.96 -48.46
N LYS A 397 -31.20 67.12 -48.81
CA LYS A 397 -31.93 67.20 -50.10
C LYS A 397 -32.78 68.47 -50.18
N ALA A 398 -33.46 68.85 -49.10
CA ALA A 398 -34.23 70.11 -49.06
C ALA A 398 -33.31 71.32 -49.27
N ASN A 399 -32.16 71.34 -48.60
CA ASN A 399 -31.15 72.38 -48.78
C ASN A 399 -30.59 72.40 -50.21
N ALA A 400 -30.30 71.22 -50.80
CA ALA A 400 -29.82 71.12 -52.17
C ALA A 400 -30.86 71.64 -53.19
N ALA A 401 -32.14 71.29 -53.02
CA ALA A 401 -33.22 71.77 -53.88
C ALA A 401 -33.42 73.29 -53.77
N LEU A 402 -33.28 73.86 -52.57
CA LEU A 402 -33.32 75.31 -52.36
C LEU A 402 -32.17 76.00 -53.12
N LEU A 403 -30.95 75.47 -52.99
CA LEU A 403 -29.78 75.97 -53.72
C LEU A 403 -29.95 75.88 -55.24
N GLU A 404 -30.47 74.77 -55.75
CA GLU A 404 -30.74 74.59 -57.18
C GLU A 404 -31.79 75.57 -57.70
N ALA A 405 -32.87 75.77 -56.95
CA ALA A 405 -33.90 76.74 -57.30
C ALA A 405 -33.33 78.17 -57.33
N GLN A 406 -32.48 78.54 -56.37
CA GLN A 406 -31.80 79.83 -56.36
C GLN A 406 -30.83 79.99 -57.54
N ALA A 407 -30.06 78.96 -57.87
CA ALA A 407 -29.18 78.99 -59.04
C ALA A 407 -29.95 79.22 -60.34
N LEU A 408 -31.14 78.60 -60.48
CA LEU A 408 -32.01 78.78 -61.63
C LEU A 408 -32.57 80.22 -61.70
N ASP A 409 -33.03 80.78 -60.58
CA ASP A 409 -33.52 82.16 -60.55
C ASP A 409 -32.42 83.19 -60.79
N ILE A 410 -31.20 83.00 -60.25
CA ILE A 410 -30.04 83.87 -60.59
C ILE A 410 -29.74 83.78 -62.08
N ARG A 411 -29.76 82.57 -62.65
CA ARG A 411 -29.55 82.38 -64.09
C ARG A 411 -30.63 83.12 -64.90
N ALA A 412 -31.90 83.01 -64.51
CA ALA A 412 -33.00 83.72 -65.14
C ALA A 412 -32.87 85.25 -64.99
N LEU A 413 -32.41 85.73 -63.83
CA LEU A 413 -32.15 87.15 -63.59
C LEU A 413 -31.03 87.66 -64.50
N SER A 414 -29.90 86.95 -64.55
CA SER A 414 -28.77 87.30 -65.42
C SER A 414 -29.14 87.29 -66.91
N ALA A 415 -30.04 86.38 -67.32
CA ALA A 415 -30.57 86.32 -68.67
C ALA A 415 -31.52 87.50 -68.98
N ALA A 416 -32.31 87.93 -68.00
CA ALA A 416 -33.27 89.00 -68.16
C ALA A 416 -32.64 90.41 -68.12
N GLU A 417 -31.51 90.59 -67.41
CA GLU A 417 -30.80 91.88 -67.30
C GLU A 417 -30.23 92.37 -68.63
N ALA A 418 -29.79 91.43 -69.48
CA ALA A 418 -29.27 91.72 -70.82
C ALA A 418 -29.97 90.83 -71.85
N PRO A 419 -31.24 91.11 -72.18
CA PRO A 419 -32.01 90.25 -73.06
C PRO A 419 -31.44 90.24 -74.49
N GLU A 420 -30.71 91.28 -74.89
CA GLU A 420 -30.00 91.34 -76.17
C GLU A 420 -28.91 90.26 -76.27
N ILE A 421 -28.34 89.82 -75.13
CA ILE A 421 -27.41 88.69 -75.12
C ILE A 421 -28.14 87.38 -75.45
N LEU A 422 -29.43 87.27 -75.13
CA LEU A 422 -30.23 86.09 -75.49
C LEU A 422 -30.50 86.06 -77.00
N ASP A 423 -30.88 87.19 -77.60
CA ASP A 423 -31.01 87.30 -79.05
C ASP A 423 -29.66 87.05 -79.73
N TYR A 424 -28.57 87.65 -79.25
CA TYR A 424 -27.23 87.42 -79.80
C TYR A 424 -26.81 85.95 -79.69
N ARG A 425 -27.05 85.30 -78.55
CA ARG A 425 -26.76 83.86 -78.38
C ARG A 425 -27.66 82.99 -79.23
N PHE A 426 -28.91 83.39 -79.41
CA PHE A 426 -29.82 82.70 -80.32
C PHE A 426 -29.37 82.85 -81.77
N GLU A 427 -28.98 84.05 -82.19
CA GLU A 427 -28.37 84.30 -83.49
C GLU A 427 -27.09 83.48 -83.69
N GLN A 428 -26.25 83.38 -82.66
CA GLN A 428 -25.04 82.55 -82.68
C GLN A 428 -25.37 81.06 -82.81
N ASP A 429 -26.32 80.54 -82.02
CA ASP A 429 -26.78 79.15 -82.10
C ASP A 429 -27.49 78.85 -83.44
N LEU A 430 -28.19 79.84 -84.01
CA LEU A 430 -28.79 79.76 -85.33
C LEU A 430 -27.71 79.76 -86.41
N LEU A 431 -26.66 80.58 -86.29
CA LEU A 431 -25.49 80.53 -87.17
C LEU A 431 -24.80 79.17 -87.11
N ASP A 432 -24.55 78.64 -85.91
CA ASP A 432 -23.93 77.32 -85.72
C ASP A 432 -24.80 76.21 -86.35
N LYS A 433 -26.14 76.29 -86.18
CA LYS A 433 -27.08 75.39 -86.85
C LYS A 433 -27.07 75.56 -88.36
N LEU A 434 -27.07 76.78 -88.88
CA LEU A 434 -26.99 77.07 -90.33
C LEU A 434 -25.67 76.56 -90.91
N GLU A 435 -24.56 76.69 -90.20
CA GLU A 435 -23.26 76.13 -90.57
C GLU A 435 -23.32 74.60 -90.63
N SER A 436 -23.96 73.96 -89.63
CA SER A 436 -24.18 72.51 -89.64
C SER A 436 -25.07 72.05 -90.80
N VAL A 437 -26.04 72.86 -91.24
CA VAL A 437 -26.94 72.51 -92.35
C VAL A 437 -26.29 72.80 -93.69
N ALA A 438 -25.55 73.91 -93.81
CA ALA A 438 -24.83 74.29 -95.02
C ALA A 438 -23.79 73.23 -95.42
N SER A 439 -23.10 72.62 -94.45
CA SER A 439 -22.18 71.51 -94.67
C SER A 439 -22.84 70.22 -95.20
N HIS A 440 -24.17 70.12 -95.17
CA HIS A 440 -24.94 68.97 -95.62
C HIS A 440 -25.88 69.27 -96.83
N MET A 441 -25.73 70.41 -97.52
CA MET A 441 -26.59 70.73 -98.67
C MET A 441 -26.27 69.86 -99.92
N PRO A 442 -27.29 69.30 -100.61
CA PRO A 442 -27.10 68.48 -101.81
C PRO A 442 -26.65 69.30 -103.04
N ARG A 443 -25.87 68.70 -103.95
CA ARG A 443 -25.43 69.33 -105.21
C ARG A 443 -26.63 69.64 -106.11
N LEU A 444 -26.92 70.92 -106.30
CA LEU A 444 -27.97 71.40 -107.21
C LEU A 444 -27.40 71.46 -108.64
N VAL A 445 -28.14 70.91 -109.62
CA VAL A 445 -27.82 71.00 -111.05
C VAL A 445 -28.91 71.86 -111.71
N GLN A 446 -28.53 73.02 -112.21
CA GLN A 446 -29.45 73.95 -112.88
C GLN A 446 -29.69 73.51 -114.33
N ILE A 447 -30.95 73.37 -114.75
CA ILE A 447 -31.35 73.03 -116.12
C ILE A 447 -32.24 74.16 -116.63
N GLY A 448 -31.69 75.08 -117.45
CA GLY A 448 -32.41 76.20 -118.10
C GLY A 448 -31.72 77.57 -117.92
N GLU A 449 -31.95 78.50 -118.86
CA GLU A 449 -31.22 79.78 -118.99
C GLU A 449 -31.39 80.76 -117.79
N THR A 450 -30.23 81.20 -117.29
CA THR A 450 -29.88 82.37 -116.48
C THR A 450 -30.95 82.99 -115.55
N THR A 451 -31.00 82.46 -114.33
CA THR A 451 -31.30 83.22 -113.09
C THR A 451 -30.33 82.74 -112.01
N ASP A 452 -29.66 83.68 -111.32
CA ASP A 452 -28.68 83.40 -110.27
C ASP A 452 -29.42 82.98 -108.98
N ILE A 453 -29.09 81.81 -108.40
CA ILE A 453 -29.81 81.25 -107.25
C ILE A 453 -29.10 81.65 -105.95
N ASP A 454 -29.76 82.41 -105.08
CA ASP A 454 -29.25 82.78 -103.75
C ASP A 454 -29.38 81.60 -102.75
N LEU A 455 -28.29 80.86 -102.56
CA LEU A 455 -28.22 79.69 -101.68
C LEU A 455 -28.49 80.02 -100.21
N LEU A 456 -28.23 81.25 -99.76
CA LEU A 456 -28.45 81.65 -98.37
C LEU A 456 -29.94 81.79 -98.06
N ALA A 457 -30.71 82.33 -99.02
CA ALA A 457 -32.17 82.43 -98.89
C ALA A 457 -32.81 81.03 -98.83
N LEU A 458 -32.32 80.08 -99.62
CA LEU A 458 -32.81 78.70 -99.63
C LEU A 458 -32.49 77.97 -98.30
N ALA A 459 -31.27 78.14 -97.76
CA ALA A 459 -30.89 77.55 -96.47
C ALA A 459 -31.76 78.06 -95.31
N LYS A 460 -32.06 79.37 -95.29
CA LYS A 460 -32.99 79.95 -94.31
C LYS A 460 -34.41 79.38 -94.42
N GLN A 461 -34.86 79.09 -95.64
CA GLN A 461 -36.17 78.48 -95.87
C GLN A 461 -36.22 77.02 -95.39
N MET A 462 -35.15 76.23 -95.57
CA MET A 462 -35.08 74.86 -95.06
C MET A 462 -35.02 74.79 -93.52
N VAL A 463 -34.39 75.76 -92.86
CA VAL A 463 -34.36 75.88 -91.39
C VAL A 463 -35.68 76.45 -90.83
N GLY A 464 -36.62 76.87 -91.69
CA GLY A 464 -37.96 77.31 -91.29
C GLY A 464 -38.02 78.70 -90.66
N SER A 465 -36.98 79.51 -90.80
CA SER A 465 -36.88 80.84 -90.18
C SER A 465 -37.36 81.92 -91.14
N HIS A 466 -38.63 82.34 -91.03
CA HIS A 466 -39.19 83.50 -91.76
C HIS A 466 -39.14 84.81 -90.95
N GLU A 467 -38.84 84.74 -89.65
CA GLU A 467 -38.79 85.91 -88.77
C GLU A 467 -37.36 86.24 -88.36
N LYS A 468 -37.04 87.54 -88.41
CA LYS A 468 -35.69 88.09 -88.31
C LYS A 468 -35.18 88.25 -86.87
N GLN A 469 -36.01 87.98 -85.86
CA GLN A 469 -35.74 88.20 -84.42
C GLN A 469 -36.54 87.17 -83.60
N LEU A 470 -35.95 86.61 -82.53
CA LEU A 470 -36.64 85.63 -81.67
C LEU A 470 -37.62 86.30 -80.70
N PHE A 471 -37.25 87.48 -80.22
CA PHE A 471 -38.09 88.30 -79.35
C PHE A 471 -38.48 89.57 -80.08
N SER A 472 -39.77 89.91 -80.04
CA SER A 472 -40.20 91.25 -80.44
C SER A 472 -39.76 92.29 -79.39
N ASP A 473 -39.68 93.56 -79.75
CA ASP A 473 -39.39 94.64 -78.79
C ASP A 473 -40.36 94.62 -77.59
N THR A 474 -41.61 94.19 -77.82
CA THR A 474 -42.61 93.97 -76.77
C THR A 474 -42.27 92.79 -75.84
N ASP A 475 -41.71 91.71 -76.37
CA ASP A 475 -41.26 90.57 -75.56
C ASP A 475 -40.01 90.93 -74.75
N MET A 476 -39.10 91.71 -75.34
CA MET A 476 -37.91 92.23 -74.65
C MET A 476 -38.30 93.14 -73.47
N ALA A 477 -39.32 94.00 -73.66
CA ALA A 477 -39.89 94.80 -72.58
C ALA A 477 -40.54 93.91 -71.48
N ALA A 478 -41.30 92.89 -71.88
CA ALA A 478 -41.92 91.96 -70.94
C ALA A 478 -40.89 91.13 -70.14
N ILE A 479 -39.76 90.75 -70.75
CA ILE A 479 -38.64 90.07 -70.07
C ILE A 479 -37.98 91.00 -69.06
N ARG A 480 -37.78 92.28 -69.41
CA ARG A 480 -37.23 93.28 -68.48
C ARG A 480 -38.14 93.52 -67.29
N ASP A 481 -39.46 93.56 -67.49
CA ASP A 481 -40.41 93.72 -66.38
C ASP A 481 -40.34 92.53 -65.40
N ARG A 482 -40.08 91.32 -65.89
CA ARG A 482 -39.90 90.12 -65.06
C ARG A 482 -38.64 90.15 -64.20
N ILE A 483 -37.62 90.96 -64.51
CA ILE A 483 -36.41 91.14 -63.68
C ILE A 483 -36.82 91.50 -62.24
N THR A 484 -37.75 92.44 -62.08
CA THR A 484 -38.21 92.89 -60.75
C THR A 484 -38.94 91.81 -59.95
N GLN A 485 -39.57 90.85 -60.64
CA GLN A 485 -40.24 89.72 -60.01
C GLN A 485 -39.24 88.61 -59.66
N ILE A 486 -38.25 88.34 -60.52
CA ILE A 486 -37.21 87.35 -60.28
C ILE A 486 -36.25 87.83 -59.18
N GLY A 487 -35.84 89.10 -59.20
CA GLY A 487 -34.96 89.71 -58.20
C GLY A 487 -35.54 89.60 -56.79
N ARG A 488 -36.84 89.90 -56.60
CA ARG A 488 -37.53 89.71 -55.31
C ARG A 488 -37.53 88.25 -54.84
N ARG A 489 -37.59 87.27 -55.74
CA ARG A 489 -37.51 85.85 -55.38
C ARG A 489 -36.09 85.43 -54.98
N VAL A 490 -35.07 85.98 -55.66
CA VAL A 490 -33.66 85.76 -55.31
C VAL A 490 -33.34 86.35 -53.94
N GLU A 491 -33.70 87.61 -53.69
CA GLU A 491 -33.51 88.27 -52.38
C GLU A 491 -34.23 87.52 -51.26
N GLY A 492 -35.46 87.05 -51.50
CA GLY A 492 -36.21 86.24 -50.55
C GLY A 492 -35.50 84.93 -50.18
N ARG A 493 -34.97 84.20 -51.17
CA ARG A 493 -34.22 82.95 -50.92
C ARG A 493 -32.83 83.19 -50.36
N GLU A 494 -32.17 84.30 -50.70
CA GLU A 494 -30.86 84.66 -50.14
C GLU A 494 -30.92 84.83 -48.62
N ALA A 495 -32.02 85.40 -48.10
CA ALA A 495 -32.28 85.46 -46.67
C ALA A 495 -32.41 84.05 -46.04
N GLU A 496 -33.13 83.12 -46.69
CA GLU A 496 -33.28 81.74 -46.25
C GLU A 496 -31.95 80.96 -46.26
N ILE A 497 -31.13 81.12 -47.31
CA ILE A 497 -29.78 80.52 -47.37
C ILE A 497 -28.87 81.08 -46.29
N THR A 498 -28.89 82.40 -46.07
CA THR A 498 -28.02 83.04 -45.07
C THR A 498 -28.34 82.51 -43.67
N ALA A 499 -29.62 82.25 -43.37
CA ALA A 499 -30.04 81.60 -42.13
C ALA A 499 -29.55 80.13 -42.03
N LEU A 500 -29.47 79.39 -43.14
CA LEU A 500 -28.93 78.02 -43.18
C LEU A 500 -27.40 77.97 -43.03
N LEU A 501 -26.67 78.96 -43.57
CA LEU A 501 -25.20 79.06 -43.47
C LEU A 501 -24.73 79.54 -42.10
N HIS A 502 -25.55 80.37 -41.45
CA HIS A 502 -25.36 80.82 -40.08
C HIS A 502 -26.50 80.28 -39.22
N PRO A 503 -26.56 78.95 -38.98
CA PRO A 503 -27.51 78.43 -38.02
C PRO A 503 -27.23 79.14 -36.71
N ALA A 504 -28.22 79.88 -36.19
CA ALA A 504 -28.12 80.48 -34.86
C ALA A 504 -27.66 79.37 -33.93
N SER A 505 -26.50 79.55 -33.29
CA SER A 505 -25.80 78.52 -32.52
C SER A 505 -26.77 77.89 -31.52
N GLU A 506 -27.36 76.77 -31.89
CA GLU A 506 -28.26 76.04 -31.02
C GLU A 506 -27.40 75.41 -29.94
N THR A 507 -27.61 75.95 -28.75
CA THR A 507 -27.07 75.54 -27.46
C THR A 507 -26.98 74.03 -27.34
N VAL A 508 -25.75 73.53 -27.22
CA VAL A 508 -25.45 72.16 -26.80
C VAL A 508 -26.12 71.91 -25.45
N VAL A 509 -27.21 71.15 -25.46
CA VAL A 509 -27.85 70.62 -24.25
C VAL A 509 -26.84 69.68 -23.58
N PRO A 510 -26.46 69.90 -22.31
CA PRO A 510 -25.49 69.03 -21.64
C PRO A 510 -26.11 67.64 -21.45
N ALA A 511 -25.32 66.62 -21.81
CA ALA A 511 -25.66 65.22 -21.64
C ALA A 511 -26.11 64.93 -20.21
N ALA A 512 -27.31 64.34 -20.09
CA ALA A 512 -27.86 63.89 -18.83
C ALA A 512 -26.90 62.88 -18.19
N GLN A 513 -26.46 63.20 -16.98
CA GLN A 513 -25.73 62.30 -16.09
C GLN A 513 -26.63 61.10 -15.74
N GLU A 514 -26.20 59.93 -16.19
CA GLU A 514 -26.75 58.63 -15.80
C GLU A 514 -26.40 58.39 -14.32
N LYS A 515 -27.43 58.39 -13.44
CA LYS A 515 -27.28 58.05 -12.03
C LYS A 515 -27.07 56.53 -11.89
N ALA A 516 -26.16 56.20 -10.98
CA ALA A 516 -25.80 54.86 -10.50
C ALA A 516 -26.98 53.99 -10.04
#